data_AF-A0A952GF29-F1
#
_entry.id   AF-A0A952GF29-F1
#
_cell.length_a   1.000
_cell.length_b   1.000
_cell.length_c   1.000
_cell.angle_alpha   90.00
_cell.angle_beta   90.00
_cell.angle_gamma   90.00
#
_symmetry.space_group_name_H-M   'P 1'
#
loop_
_entity.id
_entity.type
_entity.pdbx_description
1 polymer ?
#
loop_
_entity_poly.entity_id
_entity_poly.type
_entity_poly.pdbx_seq_one_letter_code
_entity_poly.pdbx_strand_id
1 'polypeptide(L)'
;MHSYGWYLRQFVREAKAKGAIPIICSPIPRKIWDETTGKIHRDQYGTWAHEVAEQEHVAFLDLNEAIARAYDAMSHEAVEKLFADPHTHTSLEGAQLNARTVVSTLRALNPDPVRTWLSKEGDRVPTYLP
;
A
#
# COMPACT_ATOMS: atom_id res chain seq x y z
N MET A 1 20.63 -16.03 -5.98
CA MET A 1 19.49 -15.50 -5.20
C MET A 1 19.71 -14.00 -5.03
N HIS A 2 18.70 -13.17 -5.27
CA HIS A 2 18.80 -11.70 -5.17
C HIS A 2 17.93 -11.16 -4.03
N SER A 3 18.21 -9.94 -3.56
CA SER A 3 17.45 -9.29 -2.49
C SER A 3 16.10 -8.75 -2.99
N TYR A 4 15.19 -8.46 -2.05
CA TYR A 4 13.90 -7.83 -2.34
C TYR A 4 14.04 -6.56 -3.20
N GLY A 5 14.90 -5.64 -2.77
CA GLY A 5 15.13 -4.40 -3.51
C GLY A 5 15.80 -4.61 -4.87
N TRP A 6 16.60 -5.68 -5.04
CA TRP A 6 17.16 -6.01 -6.36
C TRP A 6 16.06 -6.35 -7.36
N TYR A 7 15.09 -7.17 -6.96
CA TYR A 7 13.96 -7.51 -7.84
C TYR A 7 13.08 -6.31 -8.14
N LEU A 8 12.77 -5.46 -7.16
CA LEU A 8 12.00 -4.24 -7.40
C LEU A 8 12.67 -3.32 -8.42
N ARG A 9 13.99 -3.09 -8.30
CA ARG A 9 14.74 -2.29 -9.29
C ARG A 9 14.69 -2.93 -10.67
N GLN A 10 14.82 -4.25 -10.77
CA GLN A 10 14.69 -4.94 -12.06
C GLN A 10 13.31 -4.70 -12.69
N PHE A 11 12.22 -4.88 -11.94
CA PHE A 11 10.86 -4.66 -12.45
C PHE A 11 10.63 -3.21 -12.89
N VAL A 12 11.12 -2.24 -12.12
CA VAL A 12 11.04 -0.82 -12.48
C VAL A 12 11.77 -0.54 -13.78
N ARG A 13 13.01 -1.02 -13.93
CA ARG A 13 13.83 -0.78 -15.12
C ARG A 13 13.24 -1.44 -16.35
N GLU A 14 12.75 -2.68 -16.23
CA GLU A 14 12.09 -3.39 -17.33
C GLU A 14 10.77 -2.74 -17.75
N ALA A 15 9.98 -2.23 -16.80
CA ALA A 15 8.76 -1.47 -17.08
C ALA A 15 9.08 -0.17 -17.82
N LYS A 16 10.06 0.61 -17.34
CA LYS A 16 10.54 1.84 -18.00
C LYS A 16 11.05 1.57 -19.41
N ALA A 17 11.81 0.49 -19.62
CA ALA A 17 12.33 0.10 -20.93
C ALA A 17 11.20 -0.20 -21.95
N LYS A 18 9.99 -0.52 -21.48
CA LYS A 18 8.78 -0.73 -22.30
C LYS A 18 7.89 0.52 -22.40
N GLY A 19 8.33 1.67 -21.87
CA GLY A 19 7.57 2.92 -21.89
C GLY A 19 6.45 3.01 -20.85
N ALA A 20 6.40 2.09 -19.88
CA ALA A 20 5.44 2.16 -18.77
C ALA A 20 5.92 3.15 -17.70
N ILE A 21 4.96 3.65 -16.91
CA ILE A 21 5.21 4.51 -15.75
C ILE A 21 5.05 3.65 -14.49
N PRO A 22 6.14 3.10 -13.92
CA PRO A 22 6.05 2.30 -12.71
C PRO A 22 5.75 3.17 -11.48
N ILE A 23 4.94 2.62 -10.59
CA ILE A 23 4.66 3.15 -9.26
C ILE A 23 4.90 1.99 -8.29
N ILE A 24 5.73 2.18 -7.27
CA ILE A 24 5.97 1.16 -6.26
C ILE A 24 4.92 1.30 -5.16
N CYS A 25 4.36 0.18 -4.73
CA CYS A 25 3.51 0.09 -3.56
C CYS A 25 4.24 -0.71 -2.48
N SER A 26 4.24 -0.25 -1.22
CA SER A 26 4.64 -1.12 -0.12
C SER A 26 3.63 -2.27 0.05
N PRO A 27 4.07 -3.44 0.57
CA PRO A 27 3.12 -4.48 0.98
C PRO A 27 2.16 -3.96 2.04
N ILE A 28 0.89 -4.38 1.99
CA ILE A 28 -0.08 -4.07 3.04
C ILE A 28 0.36 -4.73 4.37
N PRO A 29 -0.02 -4.16 5.53
CA PRO A 29 0.37 -4.76 6.80
C PRO A 29 -0.42 -6.04 7.07
N ARG A 30 0.20 -6.96 7.82
CA ARG A 30 -0.49 -8.11 8.42
C ARG A 30 -1.24 -7.66 9.66
N LYS A 31 -2.25 -8.41 10.10
CA LYS A 31 -2.90 -8.19 11.41
C LYS A 31 -2.03 -8.72 12.57
N ILE A 32 -0.82 -8.18 12.68
CA ILE A 32 0.12 -8.46 13.76
C ILE A 32 0.26 -7.16 14.53
N TRP A 33 -0.08 -7.20 15.81
CA TRP A 33 0.09 -6.07 16.70
C TRP A 33 1.45 -6.14 17.37
N ASP A 34 2.12 -5.01 17.41
CA ASP A 34 3.31 -4.81 18.22
C ASP A 34 2.92 -4.83 19.70
N GLU A 35 3.54 -5.74 20.47
CA GLU A 35 3.20 -5.99 21.87
C GLU A 35 3.48 -4.77 22.78
N THR A 36 4.38 -3.88 22.36
CA THR A 36 4.79 -2.71 23.16
C THR A 36 3.83 -1.54 22.95
N THR A 37 3.41 -1.31 21.71
CA THR A 37 2.59 -0.16 21.30
C THR A 37 1.11 -0.48 21.19
N GLY A 38 0.75 -1.76 21.07
CA GLY A 38 -0.61 -2.21 20.78
C GLY A 38 -1.10 -1.83 19.38
N LYS A 39 -0.21 -1.39 18.48
CA LYS A 39 -0.53 -0.95 17.11
C LYS A 39 -0.13 -2.00 16.09
N ILE A 40 -0.66 -1.90 14.87
CA ILE A 40 -0.24 -2.75 13.76
C ILE A 40 1.26 -2.59 13.50
N HIS A 41 1.98 -3.70 13.38
CA HIS A 41 3.40 -3.72 13.11
C HIS A 41 3.69 -3.27 11.67
N ARG A 42 4.47 -2.19 11.50
CA ARG A 42 5.02 -1.78 10.20
C ARG A 42 6.32 -2.54 9.95
N ASP A 43 6.35 -3.36 8.91
CA ASP A 43 7.52 -4.19 8.61
C ASP A 43 8.57 -3.46 7.76
N GLN A 44 9.78 -4.04 7.69
CA GLN A 44 10.87 -3.43 6.94
C GLN A 44 10.68 -3.46 5.41
N TYR A 45 9.72 -4.23 4.88
CA TYR A 45 9.50 -4.27 3.43
C TYR A 45 8.88 -2.97 2.92
N GLY A 46 8.11 -2.26 3.76
CA GLY A 46 7.66 -0.90 3.46
C GLY A 46 8.84 0.05 3.25
N THR A 47 9.79 0.06 4.20
CA THR A 47 11.02 0.87 4.12
C THR A 47 11.84 0.53 2.89
N TRP A 48 12.09 -0.77 2.62
CA TRP A 48 12.87 -1.17 1.45
C TRP A 48 12.19 -0.82 0.13
N ALA A 49 10.86 -0.89 0.06
CA ALA A 49 10.11 -0.47 -1.12
C ALA A 49 10.24 1.05 -1.34
N HIS A 50 10.18 1.85 -0.26
CA HIS A 50 10.39 3.29 -0.32
C HIS A 50 11.80 3.64 -0.80
N GLU A 51 12.84 3.03 -0.23
CA GLU A 51 14.24 3.25 -0.64
C GLU A 51 14.46 2.95 -2.13
N VAL A 52 13.83 1.90 -2.67
CA VAL A 52 13.92 1.59 -4.10
C VAL A 52 13.19 2.63 -4.93
N ALA A 53 12.03 3.12 -4.48
CA ALA A 53 11.30 4.17 -5.17
C ALA A 53 12.12 5.46 -5.29
N GLU A 54 12.81 5.85 -4.21
CA GLU A 54 13.73 6.99 -4.21
C GLU A 54 14.92 6.75 -5.16
N GLN A 55 15.57 5.59 -5.08
CA GLN A 55 16.73 5.23 -5.93
C GLN A 55 16.40 5.22 -7.42
N GLU A 56 15.21 4.75 -7.78
CA GLU A 56 14.78 4.66 -9.17
C GLU A 56 13.99 5.90 -9.62
N HIS A 57 13.79 6.90 -8.76
CA HIS A 57 13.01 8.11 -9.05
C HIS A 57 11.62 7.79 -9.61
N VAL A 58 10.86 6.95 -8.90
CA VAL A 58 9.49 6.57 -9.23
C VAL A 58 8.56 6.92 -8.08
N ALA A 59 7.27 7.10 -8.36
CA ALA A 59 6.30 7.36 -7.31
C ALA A 59 6.18 6.17 -6.36
N PHE A 60 5.88 6.46 -5.10
CA PHE A 60 5.70 5.47 -4.03
C PHE A 60 4.34 5.65 -3.37
N LEU A 61 3.63 4.54 -3.16
CA LEU A 61 2.41 4.47 -2.36
C LEU A 61 2.72 3.67 -1.09
N ASP A 62 2.73 4.36 0.06
CA ASP A 62 2.93 3.70 1.34
C ASP A 62 1.65 3.06 1.86
N LEU A 63 1.25 1.95 1.23
CA LEU A 63 0.07 1.19 1.62
C LEU A 63 0.23 0.57 3.01
N ASN A 64 1.45 0.18 3.39
CA ASN A 64 1.76 -0.35 4.71
C ASN A 64 1.31 0.63 5.79
N GLU A 65 1.81 1.87 5.71
CA GLU A 65 1.49 2.91 6.69
C GLU A 65 0.03 3.37 6.61
N ALA A 66 -0.48 3.64 5.41
CA ALA A 66 -1.84 4.15 5.23
C ALA A 66 -2.90 3.17 5.76
N ILE A 67 -2.73 1.87 5.51
CA ILE A 67 -3.65 0.84 6.00
C ILE A 67 -3.45 0.58 7.49
N ALA A 68 -2.19 0.57 7.97
CA ALA A 68 -1.92 0.38 9.39
C ALA A 68 -2.55 1.50 10.24
N ARG A 69 -2.52 2.77 9.77
CA ARG A 69 -3.24 3.88 10.42
C ARG A 69 -4.75 3.65 10.47
N ALA A 70 -5.34 3.12 9.39
CA ALA A 70 -6.77 2.81 9.36
C ALA A 70 -7.13 1.72 10.39
N TYR A 71 -6.30 0.68 10.51
CA TYR A 71 -6.48 -0.38 11.51
C TYR A 71 -6.23 0.10 12.94
N ASP A 72 -5.24 0.95 13.18
CA ASP A 72 -4.94 1.52 14.50
C ASP A 72 -6.09 2.40 15.04
N ALA A 73 -6.95 2.90 14.16
CA ALA A 73 -8.15 3.66 14.51
C ALA A 73 -9.37 2.76 14.81
N MET A 74 -9.23 1.43 14.68
CA MET A 74 -10.29 0.44 14.89
C MET A 74 -10.01 -0.40 16.16
N SER A 75 -11.03 -1.08 16.67
CA SER A 75 -10.81 -2.12 17.67
C SER A 75 -10.16 -3.36 17.05
N HIS A 76 -9.45 -4.17 17.86
CA HIS A 76 -8.86 -5.43 17.39
C HIS A 76 -9.92 -6.35 16.77
N GLU A 77 -11.11 -6.45 17.37
CA GLU A 77 -12.22 -7.26 16.84
C GLU A 77 -12.69 -6.79 15.46
N ALA A 78 -12.70 -5.47 15.23
CA ALA A 78 -13.07 -4.92 13.92
C ALA A 78 -12.01 -5.27 12.87
N VAL A 79 -10.71 -5.16 13.21
CA VAL A 79 -9.62 -5.56 12.31
C VAL A 79 -9.65 -7.06 12.04
N GLU A 80 -9.93 -7.90 13.03
CA GLU A 80 -10.05 -9.35 12.86
C GLU A 80 -11.06 -9.75 11.75
N LYS A 81 -12.19 -9.03 11.65
CA LYS A 81 -13.23 -9.25 10.62
C LYS A 81 -12.76 -8.90 9.20
N LEU A 82 -11.72 -8.08 9.06
CA LEU A 82 -11.11 -7.72 7.78
C LEU A 82 -10.19 -8.81 7.22
N PHE A 83 -10.02 -9.93 7.94
CA PHE A 83 -9.17 -11.05 7.55
C PHE A 83 -9.95 -12.36 7.49
N ALA A 84 -9.61 -13.19 6.51
CA ALA A 84 -10.16 -14.52 6.30
C ALA A 84 -9.26 -15.63 6.85
N ASP A 85 -8.10 -15.28 7.40
CA ASP A 85 -7.13 -16.19 7.98
C ASP A 85 -6.50 -15.58 9.26
N PRO A 86 -5.53 -16.25 9.90
CA PRO A 86 -4.88 -15.74 11.10
C PRO A 86 -4.02 -14.48 10.93
N HIS A 87 -3.58 -14.09 9.73
CA HIS A 87 -2.61 -12.97 9.63
C HIS A 87 -2.51 -12.23 8.28
N THR A 88 -2.81 -12.83 7.12
CA THR A 88 -2.43 -12.29 5.81
C THR A 88 -3.57 -12.15 4.82
N HIS A 89 -4.39 -13.17 4.65
CA HIS A 89 -5.46 -13.12 3.65
C HIS A 89 -6.62 -12.29 4.16
N THR A 90 -6.97 -11.22 3.43
CA THR A 90 -8.06 -10.33 3.79
C THR A 90 -9.42 -10.93 3.41
N SER A 91 -10.45 -10.60 4.18
CA SER A 91 -11.84 -10.87 3.80
C SER A 91 -12.25 -9.94 2.64
N LEU A 92 -13.45 -10.13 2.08
CA LEU A 92 -13.98 -9.22 1.06
C LEU A 92 -13.98 -7.76 1.55
N GLU A 93 -14.39 -7.53 2.79
CA GLU A 93 -14.43 -6.19 3.39
C GLU A 93 -13.04 -5.59 3.55
N GLY A 94 -12.06 -6.37 4.02
CA GLY A 94 -10.65 -5.95 4.11
C GLY A 94 -10.04 -5.65 2.74
N ALA A 95 -10.33 -6.49 1.75
CA ALA A 95 -9.87 -6.26 0.37
C ALA A 95 -10.47 -4.96 -0.23
N GLN A 96 -11.74 -4.66 0.07
CA GLN A 96 -12.36 -3.40 -0.34
C GLN A 96 -11.75 -2.19 0.36
N LEU A 97 -11.40 -2.29 1.64
CA LEU A 97 -10.66 -1.24 2.34
C LEU A 97 -9.31 -0.99 1.66
N ASN A 98 -8.54 -2.04 1.40
CA ASN A 98 -7.23 -1.93 0.75
C ASN A 98 -7.33 -1.32 -0.65
N ALA A 99 -8.32 -1.75 -1.45
CA ALA A 99 -8.57 -1.19 -2.78
C ALA A 99 -8.91 0.30 -2.74
N ARG A 100 -9.74 0.72 -1.76
CA ARG A 100 -10.01 2.15 -1.52
C ARG A 100 -8.73 2.91 -1.14
N THR A 101 -7.88 2.34 -0.31
CA THR A 101 -6.59 2.97 0.07
C THR A 101 -5.65 3.12 -1.13
N VAL A 102 -5.61 2.15 -2.06
CA VAL A 102 -4.84 2.29 -3.31
C VAL A 102 -5.34 3.48 -4.14
N VAL A 103 -6.66 3.60 -4.33
CA VAL A 103 -7.24 4.74 -5.06
C VAL A 103 -6.94 6.06 -4.33
N SER A 104 -7.14 6.09 -3.01
CA SER A 104 -6.90 7.25 -2.16
C SER A 104 -5.46 7.76 -2.24
N THR A 105 -4.48 6.85 -2.22
CA THR A 105 -3.05 7.18 -2.30
C THR A 105 -2.61 7.54 -3.72
N LEU A 106 -3.11 6.88 -4.76
CA LEU A 106 -2.88 7.28 -6.16
C LEU A 106 -3.34 8.72 -6.41
N ARG A 107 -4.55 9.07 -5.94
CA ARG A 107 -5.10 10.42 -6.06
C ARG A 107 -4.33 11.50 -5.29
N ALA A 108 -3.49 11.09 -4.34
CA ALA A 108 -2.65 12.00 -3.56
C ALA A 108 -1.33 12.35 -4.27
N LEU A 109 -0.97 11.61 -5.31
CA LEU A 109 0.19 11.93 -6.14
C LEU A 109 -0.05 13.22 -6.93
N ASN A 110 1.04 13.95 -7.22
CA ASN A 110 1.01 15.16 -8.03
C ASN A 110 1.95 15.02 -9.24
N PRO A 111 1.43 14.93 -10.47
CA PRO A 111 0.00 14.92 -10.83
C PRO A 111 -0.71 13.61 -10.45
N ASP A 112 -2.05 13.68 -10.26
CA ASP A 112 -2.90 12.49 -10.05
C ASP A 112 -2.90 11.64 -11.34
N PRO A 113 -2.29 10.43 -11.32
CA PRO A 113 -2.10 9.64 -12.53
C PRO A 113 -3.38 8.95 -13.00
N VAL A 114 -4.43 8.87 -12.19
CA VAL A 114 -5.66 8.11 -12.48
C VAL A 114 -6.90 8.97 -12.60
N ARG A 115 -6.79 10.29 -12.44
CA ARG A 115 -7.90 11.26 -12.42
C ARG A 115 -8.96 11.06 -13.51
N THR A 116 -8.57 10.63 -14.71
CA THR A 116 -9.47 10.47 -15.87
C THR A 116 -9.92 9.02 -16.10
N TRP A 117 -9.48 8.08 -15.28
CA TRP A 117 -9.70 6.64 -15.46
C TRP A 117 -10.51 5.98 -14.34
N LEU A 118 -10.80 6.72 -13.26
CA LEU A 118 -11.60 6.20 -12.16
C LEU A 118 -13.07 6.03 -12.56
N SER A 119 -13.71 5.03 -11.96
CA SER A 119 -15.17 4.90 -11.99
C SER A 119 -15.82 5.98 -11.13
N LYS A 120 -17.16 6.12 -11.24
CA LYS A 120 -17.94 7.01 -10.35
C LYS A 120 -17.73 6.71 -8.86
N GLU A 121 -17.42 5.47 -8.51
CA GLU A 121 -17.12 5.07 -7.14
C GLU A 121 -15.70 5.47 -6.75
N GLY A 122 -14.72 5.24 -7.63
CA GLY A 122 -13.34 5.67 -7.43
C GLY A 122 -13.22 7.20 -7.25
N ASP A 123 -13.97 7.97 -8.04
CA ASP A 123 -14.02 9.43 -7.95
C ASP A 123 -14.52 9.96 -6.59
N ARG A 124 -15.27 9.14 -5.85
CA ARG A 124 -15.77 9.50 -4.51
C ARG A 124 -14.81 9.13 -3.38
N VAL A 125 -13.76 8.37 -3.66
CA VAL A 125 -12.77 7.98 -2.63
C VAL A 125 -11.96 9.22 -2.22
N PRO A 126 -11.96 9.64 -0.95
CA PRO A 126 -11.19 10.81 -0.53
C PRO A 126 -9.69 10.60 -0.75
N THR A 127 -8.97 11.67 -1.08
CA THR A 127 -7.51 11.65 -1.21
C THR A 127 -6.86 11.37 0.14
N TYR A 128 -5.80 10.55 0.15
CA TYR A 128 -5.06 10.21 1.36
C TYR A 128 -4.36 11.46 1.92
N LEU A 129 -4.44 11.64 3.24
CA LEU A 129 -3.75 12.68 3.99
C LEU A 129 -2.93 11.99 5.09
N PRO A 130 -1.59 12.00 5.01
CA PRO A 130 -0.72 11.34 5.98
C PRO A 130 -0.78 11.95 7.39
#